data_AF-A0AAD8XRY3-F1
#
_entry.id   AF-A0AAD8XRY3-F1
#
_cell.length_a   1.000
_cell.length_b   1.000
_cell.length_c   1.000
_cell.angle_alpha   90.00
_cell.angle_beta   90.00
_cell.angle_gamma   90.00
#
_symmetry.space_group_name_H-M   'P 1'
#
loop_
_entity.id
_entity.type
_entity.pdbx_description
1 polymer ?
#
loop_
_entity_poly.entity_id
_entity_poly.type
_entity_poly.pdbx_seq_one_letter_code
_entity_poly.pdbx_strand_id
1 'polypeptide(L)'
;MENHQAVNDAEYFIFTGRDVPDNVTHVRVHESVQAIPPHAFFRRHRLKTVVCHNELERVGAAAFMSAGPHLRNITLPGVKIIDAEAFKGTRLAYIECKKVETVGESSFSYCKSLKKISLPCVRSIEQHAFYDCEQMTDVELGEGLDTIAERAFCYCRSLKRIVIPLKASFLLNDTFDDCDDLVTVTLVGGIHETVSNLPFESWRNEMNEEIDRINHLLPTLTPDLKTIEIQRWIESVLERINHFKAEHRRLSVEAATQIELALWSAKLEEGNVSGLDEEQRAECRLNCGSASIIIIPNVLAFLVMPS
;
A
#
# COMPACT_ATOMS: atom_id res chain seq x y z
N MET A 1 -22.59 19.60 14.77
CA MET A 1 -22.84 19.43 16.22
C MET A 1 -23.28 17.99 16.41
N GLU A 2 -22.32 17.07 16.55
CA GLU A 2 -22.58 15.65 16.73
C GLU A 2 -22.83 15.37 18.22
N ASN A 3 -23.98 14.77 18.52
CA ASN A 3 -24.28 14.19 19.83
C ASN A 3 -23.32 13.03 20.10
N HIS A 4 -22.17 13.32 20.70
CA HIS A 4 -21.46 12.33 21.50
C HIS A 4 -22.28 12.09 22.76
N GLN A 5 -23.25 11.18 22.65
CA GLN A 5 -23.94 10.65 23.81
C GLN A 5 -22.89 9.83 24.56
N ALA A 6 -22.27 10.44 25.57
CA ALA A 6 -21.36 9.78 26.48
C ALA A 6 -22.12 8.64 27.16
N VAL A 7 -21.91 7.42 26.67
CA VAL A 7 -22.43 6.21 27.30
C VAL A 7 -21.76 6.10 28.66
N ASN A 8 -22.55 6.12 29.72
CA ASN A 8 -22.07 5.99 31.09
C ASN A 8 -21.22 4.71 31.23
N ASP A 9 -20.07 4.78 31.92
CA ASP A 9 -19.17 3.62 32.09
C ASP A 9 -19.84 2.40 32.74
N ALA A 10 -20.98 2.59 33.41
CA ALA A 10 -21.80 1.54 34.02
C ALA A 10 -22.58 0.66 33.02
N GLU A 11 -22.60 0.99 31.72
CA GLU A 11 -23.36 0.23 30.69
C GLU A 11 -22.50 -0.73 29.86
N TYR A 12 -21.19 -0.77 30.08
CA TYR A 12 -20.29 -1.65 29.33
C TYR A 12 -20.11 -3.01 30.02
N PHE A 13 -20.31 -4.08 29.26
CA PHE A 13 -19.83 -5.41 29.65
C PHE A 13 -18.31 -5.46 29.50
N ILE A 14 -17.60 -5.73 30.59
CA ILE A 14 -16.14 -5.88 30.58
C ILE A 14 -15.77 -7.28 30.09
N PHE A 15 -15.23 -7.36 28.87
CA PHE A 15 -14.81 -8.60 28.25
C PHE A 15 -13.41 -8.99 28.72
N THR A 16 -13.31 -10.13 29.41
CA THR A 16 -12.07 -10.66 29.98
C THR A 16 -11.58 -11.93 29.25
N GLY A 17 -12.07 -12.18 28.03
CA GLY A 17 -11.74 -13.39 27.25
C GLY A 17 -12.65 -14.60 27.52
N ARG A 18 -13.74 -14.41 28.29
CA ARG A 18 -14.74 -15.45 28.61
C ARG A 18 -16.05 -15.21 27.86
N ASP A 19 -17.00 -16.12 28.03
CA ASP A 19 -18.31 -16.05 27.41
C ASP A 19 -19.02 -14.71 27.63
N VAL A 20 -19.65 -14.22 26.55
CA VAL A 20 -20.34 -12.95 26.50
C VAL A 20 -21.85 -13.20 26.49
N PRO A 21 -22.66 -12.53 27.32
CA PRO A 21 -24.10 -12.66 27.32
C PRO A 21 -24.73 -12.39 25.94
N ASP A 22 -25.77 -13.15 25.57
CA ASP A 22 -26.44 -13.03 24.26
C ASP A 22 -27.08 -11.65 24.02
N ASN A 23 -27.49 -10.96 25.11
CA ASN A 23 -28.17 -9.67 25.06
C ASN A 23 -27.23 -8.46 25.12
N VAL A 24 -25.90 -8.67 25.09
CA VAL A 24 -24.93 -7.59 25.21
C VAL A 24 -25.07 -6.55 24.09
N THR A 25 -24.98 -5.28 24.45
CA THR A 25 -25.06 -4.14 23.51
C THR A 25 -23.77 -3.34 23.46
N HIS A 26 -23.09 -3.16 24.59
CA HIS A 26 -21.87 -2.37 24.72
C HIS A 26 -20.80 -3.21 25.40
N VAL A 27 -19.64 -3.35 24.75
CA VAL A 27 -18.53 -4.16 25.24
C VAL A 27 -17.28 -3.30 25.36
N ARG A 28 -16.56 -3.46 26.47
CA ARG A 28 -15.20 -2.95 26.63
C ARG A 28 -14.26 -4.12 26.83
N VAL A 29 -13.27 -4.25 25.96
CA VAL A 29 -12.21 -5.25 26.09
C VAL A 29 -11.31 -4.86 27.25
N HIS A 30 -11.16 -5.74 28.23
CA HIS A 30 -10.28 -5.53 29.38
C HIS A 30 -8.81 -5.56 28.95
N GLU A 31 -7.96 -4.72 29.54
CA GLU A 31 -6.55 -4.53 29.14
C GLU A 31 -5.70 -5.80 29.17
N SER A 32 -6.11 -6.82 29.95
CA SER A 32 -5.45 -8.12 29.99
C SER A 32 -5.69 -8.98 28.74
N VAL A 33 -6.62 -8.61 27.86
CA VAL A 33 -7.02 -9.41 26.70
C VAL A 33 -6.18 -9.00 25.49
N GLN A 34 -5.12 -9.75 25.23
CA GLN A 34 -4.25 -9.52 24.06
C GLN A 34 -4.84 -10.09 22.75
N ALA A 35 -5.75 -11.05 22.84
CA ALA A 35 -6.42 -11.63 21.69
C ALA A 35 -7.90 -11.87 21.98
N ILE A 36 -8.78 -11.44 21.07
CA ILE A 36 -10.19 -11.85 21.12
C ILE A 36 -10.25 -13.31 20.64
N PRO A 37 -10.75 -14.26 21.45
CA PRO A 37 -10.80 -15.66 21.08
C PRO A 37 -11.78 -15.89 19.91
N PRO A 38 -11.63 -17.01 19.19
CA PRO A 38 -12.56 -17.38 18.14
C PRO A 38 -14.01 -17.39 18.63
N HIS A 39 -14.93 -16.94 17.78
CA HIS A 39 -16.37 -16.89 18.04
C HIS A 39 -16.84 -16.06 19.26
N ALA A 40 -15.98 -15.26 19.90
CA ALA A 40 -16.31 -14.52 21.14
C ALA A 40 -17.62 -13.69 21.08
N PHE A 41 -17.90 -13.09 19.93
CA PHE A 41 -19.07 -12.26 19.65
C PHE A 41 -19.88 -12.78 18.45
N PHE A 42 -19.77 -14.09 18.15
CA PHE A 42 -20.49 -14.72 17.06
C PHE A 42 -22.00 -14.51 17.19
N ARG A 43 -22.64 -14.01 16.12
CA ARG A 43 -24.09 -13.75 16.05
C ARG A 43 -24.63 -12.91 17.22
N ARG A 44 -23.82 -12.03 17.80
CA ARG A 44 -24.30 -11.08 18.83
C ARG A 44 -25.15 -10.00 18.17
N HIS A 45 -26.42 -10.32 17.91
CA HIS A 45 -27.32 -9.49 17.12
C HIS A 45 -27.67 -8.13 17.76
N ARG A 46 -27.46 -7.98 19.08
CA ARG A 46 -27.72 -6.74 19.81
C ARG A 46 -26.49 -5.87 20.00
N LEU A 47 -25.30 -6.36 19.63
CA LEU A 47 -24.04 -5.64 19.80
C LEU A 47 -24.04 -4.35 18.98
N LYS A 48 -23.75 -3.23 19.65
CA LYS A 48 -23.72 -1.88 19.08
C LYS A 48 -22.31 -1.29 19.12
N THR A 49 -21.61 -1.45 20.24
CA THR A 49 -20.27 -0.88 20.43
C THR A 49 -19.31 -1.88 21.04
N VAL A 50 -18.07 -1.83 20.59
CA VAL A 50 -16.94 -2.58 21.12
C VAL A 50 -15.77 -1.59 21.26
N VAL A 51 -15.27 -1.44 22.47
CA VAL A 51 -14.13 -0.59 22.79
C VAL A 51 -12.91 -1.47 23.01
N CYS A 52 -11.92 -1.36 22.13
CA CYS A 52 -10.66 -2.09 22.18
C CYS A 52 -9.52 -1.20 22.71
N HIS A 53 -8.54 -1.77 23.40
CA HIS A 53 -7.33 -1.09 23.85
C HIS A 53 -6.16 -1.32 22.89
N ASN A 54 -5.06 -0.58 23.10
CA ASN A 54 -3.88 -0.57 22.23
C ASN A 54 -3.04 -1.85 22.28
N GLU A 55 -3.14 -2.62 23.37
CA GLU A 55 -2.43 -3.90 23.56
C GLU A 55 -3.17 -5.10 22.96
N LEU A 56 -4.35 -4.91 22.37
CA LEU A 56 -5.08 -5.97 21.68
C LEU A 56 -4.41 -6.23 20.32
N GLU A 57 -3.74 -7.38 20.18
CA GLU A 57 -2.93 -7.71 19.00
C GLU A 57 -3.68 -8.55 17.97
N ARG A 58 -4.71 -9.31 18.37
CA ARG A 58 -5.38 -10.28 17.48
C ARG A 58 -6.89 -10.32 17.64
N VAL A 59 -7.59 -10.40 16.52
CA VAL A 59 -9.02 -10.76 16.47
C VAL A 59 -9.14 -12.17 15.93
N GLY A 60 -9.61 -13.09 16.77
CA GLY A 60 -9.72 -14.51 16.47
C GLY A 60 -10.76 -14.86 15.40
N ALA A 61 -10.66 -16.09 14.91
CA ALA A 61 -11.50 -16.56 13.81
C ALA A 61 -12.99 -16.45 14.13
N ALA A 62 -13.77 -15.92 13.19
CA ALA A 62 -15.20 -15.70 13.33
C ALA A 62 -15.63 -14.94 14.61
N ALA A 63 -14.72 -14.18 15.25
CA ALA A 63 -14.97 -13.51 16.52
C ALA A 63 -16.21 -12.61 16.48
N PHE A 64 -16.43 -11.88 15.40
CA PHE A 64 -17.59 -11.02 15.16
C PHE A 64 -18.44 -11.50 13.97
N MET A 65 -18.32 -12.77 13.54
CA MET A 65 -19.07 -13.25 12.39
C MET A 65 -20.58 -13.09 12.63
N SER A 66 -21.25 -12.44 11.67
CA SER A 66 -22.68 -12.09 11.74
C SER A 66 -23.09 -11.31 12.99
N ALA A 67 -22.14 -10.60 13.63
CA ALA A 67 -22.46 -9.70 14.73
C ALA A 67 -23.35 -8.57 14.22
N GLY A 68 -24.37 -8.26 15.04
CA GLY A 68 -25.41 -7.23 14.96
C GLY A 68 -25.60 -6.39 13.69
N PRO A 69 -26.85 -6.11 13.27
CA PRO A 69 -27.09 -5.06 12.30
C PRO A 69 -26.76 -3.64 12.82
N HIS A 70 -26.40 -3.51 14.09
CA HIS A 70 -26.15 -2.25 14.79
C HIS A 70 -24.67 -1.96 15.05
N LEU A 71 -23.78 -2.95 14.97
CA LEU A 71 -22.34 -2.70 15.04
C LEU A 71 -21.92 -2.09 13.71
N ARG A 72 -21.82 -0.76 13.69
CA ARG A 72 -21.46 0.01 12.48
C ARG A 72 -20.00 0.40 12.45
N ASN A 73 -19.40 0.65 13.62
CA ASN A 73 -18.05 1.17 13.70
C ASN A 73 -17.27 0.37 14.72
N ILE A 74 -16.00 0.10 14.43
CA ILE A 74 -15.05 -0.48 15.38
C ILE A 74 -13.65 0.10 15.16
N THR A 75 -12.96 0.38 16.25
CA THR A 75 -11.57 0.87 16.25
C THR A 75 -10.67 -0.21 16.83
N LEU A 76 -9.65 -0.59 16.08
CA LEU A 76 -8.68 -1.63 16.39
C LEU A 76 -7.26 -1.01 16.39
N PRO A 77 -6.87 -0.30 17.46
CA PRO A 77 -5.66 0.53 17.45
C PRO A 77 -4.36 -0.28 17.56
N GLY A 78 -4.42 -1.46 18.18
CA GLY A 78 -3.29 -2.36 18.42
C GLY A 78 -3.20 -3.58 17.53
N VAL A 79 -4.30 -3.89 16.81
CA VAL A 79 -4.46 -5.21 16.19
C VAL A 79 -3.53 -5.35 15.00
N LYS A 80 -2.75 -6.43 15.00
CA LYS A 80 -1.84 -6.85 13.94
C LYS A 80 -2.46 -7.93 13.06
N ILE A 81 -3.26 -8.83 13.65
CA ILE A 81 -3.80 -9.98 12.94
C ILE A 81 -5.33 -10.01 13.07
N ILE A 82 -6.01 -10.09 11.93
CA ILE A 82 -7.44 -10.38 11.84
C ILE A 82 -7.56 -11.78 11.23
N ASP A 83 -8.04 -12.75 12.01
CA ASP A 83 -8.15 -14.14 11.55
C ASP A 83 -9.35 -14.36 10.60
N ALA A 84 -9.40 -15.58 10.06
CA ALA A 84 -10.41 -16.02 9.13
C ALA A 84 -11.84 -15.73 9.63
N GLU A 85 -12.68 -15.20 8.75
CA GLU A 85 -14.09 -14.87 8.99
C GLU A 85 -14.37 -13.90 10.14
N ALA A 86 -13.35 -13.26 10.74
CA ALA A 86 -13.49 -12.47 11.97
C ALA A 86 -14.66 -11.48 11.96
N PHE A 87 -14.93 -10.80 10.84
CA PHE A 87 -16.02 -9.84 10.65
C PHE A 87 -17.00 -10.26 9.54
N LYS A 88 -16.99 -11.53 9.12
CA LYS A 88 -17.81 -12.03 8.01
C LYS A 88 -19.30 -11.75 8.23
N GLY A 89 -19.95 -11.15 7.24
CA GLY A 89 -21.38 -10.82 7.27
C GLY A 89 -21.77 -9.76 8.29
N THR A 90 -20.83 -8.97 8.81
CA THR A 90 -21.16 -7.82 9.67
C THR A 90 -21.71 -6.65 8.84
N ARG A 91 -22.39 -5.70 9.49
CA ARG A 91 -22.88 -4.47 8.86
C ARG A 91 -21.98 -3.25 9.17
N LEU A 92 -20.70 -3.51 9.41
CA LEU A 92 -19.70 -2.45 9.61
C LEU A 92 -19.75 -1.47 8.45
N ALA A 93 -19.82 -0.19 8.76
CA ALA A 93 -19.72 0.93 7.83
C ALA A 93 -18.31 1.53 7.83
N TYR A 94 -17.65 1.51 8.99
CA TYR A 94 -16.32 2.04 9.20
C TYR A 94 -15.50 1.13 10.12
N ILE A 95 -14.22 0.97 9.79
CA ILE A 95 -13.24 0.30 10.65
C ILE A 95 -11.93 1.09 10.63
N GLU A 96 -11.36 1.34 11.80
CA GLU A 96 -10.02 1.92 11.94
C GLU A 96 -9.05 0.82 12.40
N CYS A 97 -8.05 0.49 11.57
CA CYS A 97 -7.17 -0.66 11.80
C CYS A 97 -5.74 -0.44 11.25
N LYS A 98 -5.08 0.63 11.71
CA LYS A 98 -3.80 1.12 11.15
C LYS A 98 -2.63 0.14 11.28
N LYS A 99 -2.62 -0.76 12.26
CA LYS A 99 -1.50 -1.66 12.55
C LYS A 99 -1.69 -3.08 12.01
N VAL A 100 -2.75 -3.34 11.27
CA VAL A 100 -3.03 -4.68 10.77
C VAL A 100 -2.00 -5.06 9.72
N GLU A 101 -1.31 -6.17 9.95
CA GLU A 101 -0.31 -6.80 9.09
C GLU A 101 -0.94 -7.95 8.28
N THR A 102 -1.91 -8.67 8.85
CA THR A 102 -2.55 -9.82 8.18
C THR A 102 -4.07 -9.72 8.24
N VAL A 103 -4.69 -9.80 7.07
CA VAL A 103 -6.15 -9.90 6.88
C VAL A 103 -6.49 -11.31 6.42
N GLY A 104 -7.03 -12.12 7.32
CA GLY A 104 -7.29 -13.54 7.12
C GLY A 104 -8.42 -13.86 6.14
N GLU A 105 -8.52 -15.15 5.81
CA GLU A 105 -9.46 -15.65 4.80
C GLU A 105 -10.90 -15.23 5.11
N SER A 106 -11.60 -14.65 4.12
CA SER A 106 -12.98 -14.20 4.27
C SER A 106 -13.24 -13.25 5.46
N SER A 107 -12.21 -12.62 6.05
CA SER A 107 -12.36 -11.91 7.32
C SER A 107 -13.39 -10.79 7.28
N PHE A 108 -13.54 -10.09 6.16
CA PHE A 108 -14.55 -9.07 5.91
C PHE A 108 -15.54 -9.47 4.80
N SER A 109 -15.60 -10.74 4.43
CA SER A 109 -16.54 -11.22 3.41
C SER A 109 -17.98 -10.87 3.77
N TYR A 110 -18.78 -10.42 2.80
CA TYR A 110 -20.16 -9.96 2.96
C TYR A 110 -20.34 -8.75 3.90
N CYS A 111 -19.31 -7.94 4.14
CA CYS A 111 -19.43 -6.65 4.84
C CYS A 111 -20.07 -5.58 3.94
N LYS A 112 -21.32 -5.80 3.51
CA LYS A 112 -22.02 -4.99 2.49
C LYS A 112 -22.24 -3.51 2.83
N SER A 113 -21.96 -3.08 4.06
CA SER A 113 -22.05 -1.66 4.46
C SER A 113 -20.69 -0.96 4.52
N LEU A 114 -19.58 -1.70 4.42
CA LEU A 114 -18.24 -1.17 4.62
C LEU A 114 -17.89 -0.26 3.46
N LYS A 115 -17.65 1.02 3.73
CA LYS A 115 -17.43 2.02 2.67
C LYS A 115 -15.97 2.20 2.32
N LYS A 116 -15.09 2.17 3.31
CA LYS A 116 -13.67 2.44 3.14
C LYS A 116 -12.86 1.59 4.10
N ILE A 117 -11.65 1.24 3.69
CA ILE A 117 -10.67 0.63 4.58
C ILE A 117 -9.27 1.17 4.27
N SER A 118 -8.51 1.45 5.32
CA SER A 118 -7.12 1.92 5.24
C SER A 118 -6.23 1.00 6.08
N LEU A 119 -5.28 0.34 5.42
CA LEU A 119 -4.42 -0.71 5.92
C LEU A 119 -2.95 -0.38 5.60
N PRO A 120 -2.35 0.64 6.24
CA PRO A 120 -1.01 1.12 5.88
C PRO A 120 0.14 0.17 6.27
N CYS A 121 -0.08 -0.79 7.17
CA CYS A 121 0.93 -1.75 7.62
C CYS A 121 0.74 -3.17 7.07
N VAL A 122 -0.26 -3.39 6.20
CA VAL A 122 -0.62 -4.73 5.73
C VAL A 122 0.50 -5.39 4.94
N ARG A 123 0.70 -6.68 5.19
CA ARG A 123 1.65 -7.58 4.53
C ARG A 123 0.91 -8.63 3.70
N SER A 124 -0.17 -9.20 4.21
CA SER A 124 -0.99 -10.16 3.45
C SER A 124 -2.49 -9.90 3.56
N ILE A 125 -3.16 -10.06 2.42
CA ILE A 125 -4.62 -10.08 2.28
C ILE A 125 -4.99 -11.45 1.70
N GLU A 126 -5.62 -12.29 2.51
CA GLU A 126 -5.92 -13.67 2.18
C GLU A 126 -7.18 -13.82 1.31
N GLN A 127 -7.43 -15.07 0.89
CA GLN A 127 -8.49 -15.39 -0.07
C GLN A 127 -9.85 -14.88 0.42
N HIS A 128 -10.62 -14.27 -0.49
CA HIS A 128 -11.96 -13.72 -0.20
C HIS A 128 -12.02 -12.67 0.92
N ALA A 129 -10.90 -12.09 1.38
CA ALA A 129 -10.85 -11.20 2.54
C ALA A 129 -11.95 -10.11 2.54
N PHE A 130 -12.21 -9.48 1.40
CA PHE A 130 -13.25 -8.46 1.19
C PHE A 130 -14.33 -8.87 0.17
N TYR A 131 -14.51 -10.17 -0.04
CA TYR A 131 -15.49 -10.69 -1.00
C TYR A 131 -16.91 -10.14 -0.74
N ASP A 132 -17.58 -9.64 -1.78
CA ASP A 132 -18.97 -9.12 -1.73
C ASP A 132 -19.14 -7.96 -0.72
N CYS A 133 -18.15 -7.06 -0.64
CA CYS A 133 -18.26 -5.77 0.04
C CYS A 133 -18.82 -4.69 -0.90
N GLU A 134 -20.10 -4.82 -1.26
CA GLU A 134 -20.73 -4.04 -2.34
C GLU A 134 -20.61 -2.52 -2.22
N GLN A 135 -20.60 -1.95 -1.00
CA GLN A 135 -20.55 -0.50 -0.76
C GLN A 135 -19.13 0.07 -0.62
N MET A 136 -18.10 -0.76 -0.75
CA MET A 136 -16.72 -0.32 -0.60
C MET A 136 -16.35 0.57 -1.78
N THR A 137 -15.96 1.82 -1.52
CA THR A 137 -15.58 2.80 -2.56
C THR A 137 -14.09 3.03 -2.65
N ASP A 138 -13.37 2.86 -1.54
CA ASP A 138 -11.96 3.22 -1.40
C ASP A 138 -11.20 2.19 -0.56
N VAL A 139 -10.05 1.77 -1.08
CA VAL A 139 -9.11 0.88 -0.39
C VAL A 139 -7.71 1.50 -0.44
N GLU A 140 -7.12 1.71 0.74
CA GLU A 140 -5.74 2.18 0.89
C GLU A 140 -4.88 1.06 1.48
N LEU A 141 -3.85 0.61 0.75
CA LEU A 141 -2.92 -0.43 1.19
C LEU A 141 -1.52 0.15 1.40
N GLY A 142 -0.78 -0.44 2.34
CA GLY A 142 0.61 -0.07 2.64
C GLY A 142 1.62 -0.55 1.60
N GLU A 143 2.75 0.15 1.51
CA GLU A 143 3.90 -0.23 0.65
C GLU A 143 4.53 -1.58 1.04
N GLY A 144 4.35 -1.97 2.30
CA GLY A 144 4.83 -3.22 2.84
C GLY A 144 4.10 -4.47 2.34
N LEU A 145 3.00 -4.33 1.59
CA LEU A 145 2.18 -5.45 1.15
C LEU A 145 2.97 -6.41 0.25
N ASP A 146 2.85 -7.70 0.56
CA ASP A 146 3.56 -8.80 -0.07
C ASP A 146 2.63 -9.72 -0.87
N THR A 147 1.35 -9.84 -0.53
CA THR A 147 0.40 -10.71 -1.24
C THR A 147 -1.05 -10.23 -1.13
N ILE A 148 -1.77 -10.23 -2.26
CA ILE A 148 -3.24 -10.15 -2.36
C ILE A 148 -3.74 -11.45 -3.01
N ALA A 149 -4.42 -12.27 -2.22
CA ALA A 149 -4.86 -13.59 -2.67
C ALA A 149 -6.08 -13.54 -3.60
N GLU A 150 -6.43 -14.70 -4.16
CA GLU A 150 -7.52 -14.88 -5.12
C GLU A 150 -8.84 -14.31 -4.57
N ARG A 151 -9.55 -13.56 -5.42
CA ARG A 151 -10.87 -12.99 -5.12
C ARG A 151 -10.93 -12.13 -3.85
N ALA A 152 -9.80 -11.56 -3.41
CA ALA A 152 -9.76 -10.72 -2.22
C ALA A 152 -10.74 -9.56 -2.28
N PHE A 153 -10.96 -8.95 -3.45
CA PHE A 153 -11.90 -7.83 -3.66
C PHE A 153 -13.03 -8.17 -4.65
N CYS A 154 -13.24 -9.45 -4.95
CA CYS A 154 -14.27 -9.89 -5.88
C CYS A 154 -15.68 -9.44 -5.41
N TYR A 155 -16.54 -9.02 -6.34
CA TYR A 155 -17.86 -8.42 -6.10
C TYR A 155 -17.86 -7.10 -5.28
N CYS A 156 -16.73 -6.40 -5.16
CA CYS A 156 -16.71 -5.04 -4.62
C CYS A 156 -17.20 -4.04 -5.68
N ARG A 157 -18.49 -4.09 -6.02
CA ARG A 157 -19.08 -3.41 -7.19
C ARG A 157 -18.94 -1.88 -7.17
N SER A 158 -18.97 -1.25 -5.99
CA SER A 158 -18.78 0.20 -5.85
C SER A 158 -17.31 0.64 -5.69
N LEU A 159 -16.34 -0.28 -5.79
CA LEU A 159 -14.92 0.03 -5.57
C LEU A 159 -14.44 0.93 -6.70
N LYS A 160 -14.24 2.22 -6.41
CA LYS A 160 -13.82 3.22 -7.41
C LYS A 160 -12.33 3.39 -7.47
N ARG A 161 -11.69 3.34 -6.30
CA ARG A 161 -10.27 3.64 -6.13
C ARG A 161 -9.61 2.59 -5.26
N ILE A 162 -8.47 2.09 -5.73
CA ILE A 162 -7.57 1.28 -4.92
C ILE A 162 -6.14 1.77 -5.07
N VAL A 163 -5.44 1.76 -3.94
CA VAL A 163 -4.03 2.09 -3.85
C VAL A 163 -3.24 0.81 -3.62
N ILE A 164 -2.39 0.42 -4.56
CA ILE A 164 -1.64 -0.85 -4.58
C ILE A 164 -0.14 -0.55 -4.60
N PRO A 165 0.75 -1.32 -3.94
CA PRO A 165 2.19 -1.13 -4.11
C PRO A 165 2.65 -1.46 -5.54
N LEU A 166 3.91 -1.12 -5.86
CA LEU A 166 4.54 -1.57 -7.10
C LEU A 166 5.37 -2.86 -6.89
N LYS A 167 4.73 -4.04 -6.96
CA LYS A 167 5.44 -5.32 -7.17
C LYS A 167 4.56 -6.25 -8.02
N ALA A 168 5.17 -6.95 -8.98
CA ALA A 168 4.42 -7.74 -9.96
C ALA A 168 3.74 -8.99 -9.37
N SER A 169 4.28 -9.56 -8.28
CA SER A 169 4.00 -10.95 -7.88
C SER A 169 2.82 -11.15 -6.92
N PHE A 170 2.01 -10.13 -6.62
CA PHE A 170 1.04 -10.21 -5.53
C PHE A 170 -0.43 -10.10 -5.91
N LEU A 171 -0.79 -9.92 -7.18
CA LEU A 171 -2.19 -9.98 -7.62
C LEU A 171 -2.47 -11.38 -8.16
N LEU A 172 -3.30 -12.16 -7.47
CA LEU A 172 -3.78 -13.46 -7.99
C LEU A 172 -4.98 -13.28 -8.93
N ASN A 173 -5.36 -14.36 -9.62
CA ASN A 173 -6.52 -14.38 -10.51
C ASN A 173 -7.79 -13.88 -9.80
N ASP A 174 -8.69 -13.25 -10.56
CA ASP A 174 -10.00 -12.78 -10.12
C ASP A 174 -9.99 -11.78 -8.94
N THR A 175 -8.84 -11.19 -8.59
CA THR A 175 -8.72 -10.27 -7.43
C THR A 175 -9.75 -9.15 -7.46
N PHE A 176 -9.99 -8.57 -8.65
CA PHE A 176 -10.95 -7.48 -8.89
C PHE A 176 -12.12 -7.90 -9.79
N ASP A 177 -12.43 -9.20 -9.83
CA ASP A 177 -13.58 -9.68 -10.61
C ASP A 177 -14.89 -9.08 -10.07
N ASP A 178 -15.80 -8.71 -10.98
CA ASP A 178 -17.03 -7.98 -10.67
C ASP A 178 -16.84 -6.67 -9.86
N CYS A 179 -15.68 -6.00 -9.98
CA CYS A 179 -15.46 -4.61 -9.54
C CYS A 179 -15.90 -3.60 -10.61
N ASP A 180 -17.21 -3.49 -10.84
CA ASP A 180 -17.83 -2.72 -11.93
C ASP A 180 -17.38 -1.24 -11.97
N ASP A 181 -17.41 -0.56 -10.82
CA ASP A 181 -17.12 0.87 -10.70
C ASP A 181 -15.61 1.20 -10.60
N LEU A 182 -14.70 0.24 -10.75
CA LEU A 182 -13.25 0.51 -10.65
C LEU A 182 -12.79 1.42 -11.79
N VAL A 183 -12.47 2.67 -11.44
CA VAL A 183 -12.05 3.73 -12.38
C VAL A 183 -10.57 4.02 -12.25
N THR A 184 -10.04 4.10 -11.02
CA THR A 184 -8.67 4.57 -10.80
C THR A 184 -7.88 3.59 -9.94
N VAL A 185 -6.64 3.33 -10.34
CA VAL A 185 -5.66 2.61 -9.53
C VAL A 185 -4.48 3.54 -9.31
N THR A 186 -4.09 3.74 -8.06
CA THR A 186 -2.90 4.51 -7.70
C THR A 186 -1.83 3.56 -7.20
N LEU A 187 -0.58 3.80 -7.60
CA LEU A 187 0.56 3.06 -7.06
C LEU A 187 1.17 3.81 -5.88
N VAL A 188 1.44 3.08 -4.79
CA VAL A 188 2.21 3.59 -3.64
C VAL A 188 3.60 2.98 -3.59
N GLY A 189 4.52 3.76 -3.01
CA GLY A 189 5.96 3.49 -3.04
C GLY A 189 6.57 3.80 -4.39
N GLY A 190 7.91 3.74 -4.42
CA GLY A 190 8.73 3.73 -5.63
C GLY A 190 8.39 4.87 -6.58
N ILE A 191 7.40 4.70 -7.47
CA ILE A 191 6.97 5.67 -8.48
C ILE A 191 6.52 7.00 -7.88
N HIS A 192 5.60 7.06 -6.90
CA HIS A 192 5.11 8.36 -6.44
C HIS A 192 6.25 9.18 -5.82
N GLU A 193 7.14 8.56 -5.04
CA GLU A 193 8.35 9.20 -4.51
C GLU A 193 9.41 9.47 -5.58
N THR A 194 9.65 8.52 -6.50
CA THR A 194 10.68 8.61 -7.55
C THR A 194 10.29 9.65 -8.60
N VAL A 195 9.05 9.64 -9.10
CA VAL A 195 8.51 10.62 -10.08
C VAL A 195 8.51 12.02 -9.49
N SER A 196 8.13 12.16 -8.22
CA SER A 196 8.06 13.46 -7.55
C SER A 196 9.45 14.04 -7.27
N ASN A 197 10.46 13.20 -7.03
CA ASN A 197 11.82 13.63 -6.67
C ASN A 197 12.82 13.66 -7.85
N LEU A 198 12.46 13.17 -9.05
CA LEU A 198 13.37 13.14 -10.19
C LEU A 198 13.41 14.48 -10.95
N PRO A 199 14.61 14.97 -11.37
CA PRO A 199 14.75 16.20 -12.15
C PRO A 199 14.40 16.04 -13.63
N PHE A 200 14.19 14.81 -14.12
CA PHE A 200 14.01 14.51 -15.54
C PHE A 200 12.53 14.59 -15.95
N GLU A 201 12.13 15.72 -16.53
CA GLU A 201 10.76 15.97 -16.98
C GLU A 201 10.25 14.94 -18.00
N SER A 202 11.12 14.43 -18.89
CA SER A 202 10.73 13.42 -19.90
C SER A 202 10.21 12.14 -19.25
N TRP A 203 10.95 11.58 -18.29
CA TRP A 203 10.56 10.34 -17.60
C TRP A 203 9.28 10.54 -16.77
N ARG A 204 9.17 11.70 -16.11
CA ARG A 204 7.96 12.09 -15.38
C ARG A 204 6.74 12.12 -16.30
N ASN A 205 6.87 12.70 -17.51
CA ASN A 205 5.79 12.75 -18.48
C ASN A 205 5.40 11.35 -18.97
N GLU A 206 6.37 10.49 -19.31
CA GLU A 206 6.09 9.10 -19.73
C GLU A 206 5.34 8.28 -18.67
N MET A 207 5.69 8.45 -17.39
CA MET A 207 5.01 7.81 -16.27
C MET A 207 3.59 8.34 -16.09
N ASN A 208 3.39 9.66 -16.18
CA ASN A 208 2.07 10.26 -16.13
C ASN A 208 1.18 9.76 -17.29
N GLU A 209 1.73 9.64 -18.50
CA GLU A 209 1.00 9.08 -19.64
C GLU A 209 0.59 7.62 -19.41
N GLU A 210 1.42 6.81 -18.74
CA GLU A 210 1.08 5.42 -18.39
C GLU A 210 -0.03 5.34 -17.33
N ILE A 211 -0.03 6.26 -16.37
CA ILE A 211 -1.11 6.42 -15.39
C ILE A 211 -2.41 6.86 -16.08
N ASP A 212 -2.33 7.82 -16.99
CA ASP A 212 -3.48 8.30 -17.76
C ASP A 212 -4.04 7.22 -18.68
N ARG A 213 -3.16 6.42 -19.32
CA ARG A 213 -3.54 5.26 -20.13
C ARG A 213 -4.39 4.27 -19.34
N ILE A 214 -3.91 3.82 -18.18
CA ILE A 214 -4.66 2.83 -17.39
C ILE A 214 -5.97 3.41 -16.86
N ASN A 215 -5.97 4.67 -16.42
CA ASN A 215 -7.18 5.34 -15.92
C ASN A 215 -8.23 5.57 -17.02
N HIS A 216 -7.81 5.74 -18.28
CA HIS A 216 -8.73 5.78 -19.42
C HIS A 216 -9.18 4.36 -19.83
N LEU A 217 -8.31 3.36 -19.71
CA LEU A 217 -8.61 1.99 -20.13
C LEU A 217 -9.58 1.29 -19.17
N LEU A 218 -9.34 1.36 -17.86
CA LEU A 218 -10.11 0.62 -16.84
C LEU A 218 -11.64 0.80 -16.94
N PRO A 219 -12.20 2.01 -17.16
CA PRO A 219 -13.64 2.20 -17.30
C PRO A 219 -14.25 1.55 -18.55
N THR A 220 -13.43 1.20 -19.54
CA THR A 220 -13.88 0.61 -20.81
C THR A 220 -13.82 -0.92 -20.81
N LEU A 221 -13.14 -1.51 -19.82
CA LEU A 221 -12.94 -2.95 -19.70
C LEU A 221 -14.11 -3.62 -18.99
N THR A 222 -14.34 -4.89 -19.34
CA THR A 222 -15.19 -5.78 -18.55
C THR A 222 -14.49 -6.14 -17.23
N PRO A 223 -15.23 -6.44 -16.15
CA PRO A 223 -14.64 -6.72 -14.83
C PRO A 223 -13.58 -7.83 -14.83
N ASP A 224 -13.79 -8.88 -15.62
CA ASP A 224 -12.89 -10.02 -15.79
C ASP A 224 -11.51 -9.63 -16.36
N LEU A 225 -11.44 -8.57 -17.18
CA LEU A 225 -10.20 -8.11 -17.79
C LEU A 225 -9.42 -7.10 -16.91
N LYS A 226 -10.06 -6.49 -15.91
CA LYS A 226 -9.41 -5.44 -15.09
C LYS A 226 -8.18 -5.96 -14.36
N THR A 227 -8.23 -7.18 -13.81
CA THR A 227 -7.09 -7.79 -13.09
C THR A 227 -5.89 -7.99 -14.03
N ILE A 228 -6.13 -8.48 -15.25
CA ILE A 228 -5.09 -8.74 -16.25
C ILE A 228 -4.43 -7.43 -16.70
N GLU A 229 -5.23 -6.40 -16.97
CA GLU A 229 -4.70 -5.11 -17.43
C GLU A 229 -3.95 -4.36 -16.33
N ILE A 230 -4.37 -4.48 -15.05
CA ILE A 230 -3.61 -3.94 -13.93
C ILE A 230 -2.25 -4.64 -13.78
N GLN A 231 -2.19 -5.97 -13.93
CA GLN A 231 -0.94 -6.72 -13.90
C GLN A 231 0.01 -6.28 -15.03
N ARG A 232 -0.49 -6.22 -16.28
CA ARG A 232 0.28 -5.76 -17.44
C ARG A 232 0.80 -4.34 -17.27
N TRP A 233 -0.03 -3.46 -16.72
CA TRP A 233 0.35 -2.09 -16.42
C TRP A 233 1.49 -2.03 -15.39
N ILE A 234 1.39 -2.79 -14.28
CA ILE A 234 2.45 -2.89 -13.27
C ILE A 234 3.76 -3.40 -13.89
N GLU A 235 3.69 -4.43 -14.75
CA GLU A 235 4.85 -4.97 -15.46
C GLU A 235 5.49 -3.92 -16.39
N SER A 236 4.71 -3.23 -17.21
CA SER A 236 5.17 -2.15 -18.09
C SER A 236 5.90 -1.04 -17.30
N VAL A 237 5.32 -0.62 -16.17
CA VAL A 237 5.92 0.41 -15.34
C VAL A 237 7.23 -0.08 -14.71
N LEU A 238 7.29 -1.33 -14.25
CA LEU A 238 8.53 -1.93 -13.72
C LEU A 238 9.63 -2.03 -14.78
N GLU A 239 9.30 -2.43 -16.00
CA GLU A 239 10.25 -2.49 -17.11
C GLU A 239 10.85 -1.11 -17.41
N ARG A 240 10.02 -0.06 -17.46
CA ARG A 240 10.45 1.32 -17.69
C ARG A 240 11.34 1.85 -16.55
N ILE A 241 11.02 1.54 -15.30
CA ILE A 241 11.88 1.87 -14.16
C ILE A 241 13.24 1.18 -14.29
N ASN A 242 13.26 -0.11 -14.67
CA ASN A 242 14.50 -0.85 -14.85
C ASN A 242 15.32 -0.31 -16.01
N HIS A 243 14.67 0.06 -17.12
CA HIS A 243 15.31 0.72 -18.26
C HIS A 243 15.96 2.04 -17.85
N PHE A 244 15.21 2.92 -17.18
CA PHE A 244 15.71 4.19 -16.66
C PHE A 244 16.91 3.99 -15.72
N LYS A 245 16.82 3.05 -14.78
CA LYS A 245 17.94 2.71 -13.88
C LYS A 245 19.17 2.24 -14.65
N ALA A 246 19.00 1.44 -15.70
CA ALA A 246 20.09 0.95 -16.53
C ALA A 246 20.74 2.05 -17.38
N GLU A 247 19.94 2.92 -18.00
CA GLU A 247 20.40 4.06 -18.78
C GLU A 247 21.18 5.04 -17.91
N HIS A 248 20.64 5.43 -16.76
CA HIS A 248 21.32 6.34 -15.84
C HIS A 248 22.60 5.73 -15.26
N ARG A 249 22.60 4.44 -14.92
CA ARG A 249 23.83 3.74 -14.52
C ARG A 249 24.88 3.82 -15.63
N ARG A 250 24.48 3.59 -16.89
CA ARG A 250 25.38 3.66 -18.04
C ARG A 250 25.94 5.07 -18.24
N LEU A 251 25.09 6.10 -18.22
CA LEU A 251 25.50 7.51 -18.34
C LEU A 251 26.46 7.90 -17.22
N SER A 252 26.22 7.45 -15.97
CA SER A 252 27.14 7.67 -14.85
C SER A 252 28.50 7.01 -15.07
N VAL A 253 28.53 5.78 -15.59
CA VAL A 253 29.78 5.06 -15.91
C VAL A 253 30.53 5.72 -17.07
N GLU A 254 29.82 6.13 -18.13
CA GLU A 254 30.41 6.84 -19.27
C GLU A 254 31.01 8.18 -18.83
N ALA A 255 30.29 8.97 -18.03
CA ALA A 255 30.79 10.23 -17.49
C ALA A 255 32.05 10.02 -16.62
N ALA A 256 32.03 9.01 -15.74
CA ALA A 256 33.21 8.66 -14.94
C ALA A 256 34.41 8.25 -15.81
N THR A 257 34.18 7.43 -16.85
CA THR A 257 35.24 6.99 -17.77
C THR A 257 35.84 8.16 -18.55
N GLN A 258 35.01 9.08 -19.05
CA GLN A 258 35.49 10.28 -19.75
C GLN A 258 36.34 11.17 -18.83
N ILE A 259 35.97 11.27 -17.56
CA ILE A 259 36.71 12.04 -16.57
C ILE A 259 38.05 11.37 -16.24
N GLU A 260 38.08 10.05 -16.07
CA GLU A 260 39.33 9.31 -15.92
C GLU A 260 40.24 9.47 -17.13
N LEU A 261 39.72 9.38 -18.36
CA LEU A 261 40.48 9.58 -19.58
C LEU A 261 41.03 11.01 -19.69
N ALA A 262 40.25 12.03 -19.34
CA ALA A 262 40.70 13.42 -19.32
C ALA A 262 41.80 13.68 -18.26
N LEU A 263 41.69 13.05 -17.09
CA LEU A 263 42.73 13.09 -16.05
C LEU A 263 44.02 12.39 -16.50
N TRP A 264 43.90 11.29 -17.25
CA TRP A 264 45.05 10.58 -17.83
C TRP A 264 45.72 11.37 -18.95
N SER A 265 44.96 12.00 -19.86
CA SER A 265 45.51 12.82 -20.93
C SER A 265 46.26 14.03 -20.38
N ALA A 266 45.72 14.72 -19.37
CA ALA A 266 46.40 15.82 -18.70
C ALA A 266 47.75 15.40 -18.10
N LYS A 267 47.82 14.22 -17.46
CA LYS A 267 49.07 13.65 -16.93
C LYS A 267 50.10 13.28 -18.01
N LEU A 268 49.66 12.91 -19.22
CA LEU A 268 50.54 12.54 -20.33
C LEU A 268 51.11 13.78 -21.05
N GLU A 269 50.34 14.85 -21.15
CA GLU A 269 50.80 16.15 -21.65
C GLU A 269 51.78 16.81 -20.66
N GLU A 270 51.63 16.55 -19.36
CA GLU A 270 52.60 16.87 -18.31
C GLU A 270 53.75 15.86 -18.21
N GLY A 271 54.54 15.72 -19.29
CA GLY A 271 55.90 15.17 -19.22
C GLY A 271 56.85 15.92 -18.26
N ASN A 272 56.34 16.91 -17.52
CA ASN A 272 56.95 17.57 -16.38
C ASN A 272 55.85 18.37 -15.67
N VAL A 273 55.37 18.01 -14.47
CA VAL A 273 54.95 18.95 -13.39
C VAL A 273 54.67 18.17 -12.09
N SER A 274 55.58 18.32 -11.14
CA SER A 274 55.30 18.23 -9.72
C SER A 274 54.36 19.37 -9.30
N GLY A 275 53.15 19.05 -8.81
CA GLY A 275 52.30 20.00 -8.08
C GLY A 275 50.99 20.35 -8.77
N LEU A 276 50.01 19.45 -8.67
CA LEU A 276 48.59 19.80 -8.83
C LEU A 276 47.84 19.40 -7.56
N ASP A 277 47.19 20.39 -6.96
CA ASP A 277 46.34 20.31 -5.76
C ASP A 277 45.05 19.51 -6.05
N GLU A 278 44.62 18.71 -5.07
CA GLU A 278 43.40 17.90 -5.09
C GLU A 278 42.12 18.73 -5.32
N GLU A 279 42.11 20.02 -4.96
CA GLU A 279 40.92 20.89 -5.07
C GLU A 279 40.56 21.30 -6.52
N GLN A 280 41.52 21.29 -7.46
CA GLN A 280 41.23 21.65 -8.87
C GLN A 280 40.67 20.50 -9.72
N ARG A 281 40.56 19.28 -9.14
CA ARG A 281 40.06 18.07 -9.84
C ARG A 281 38.55 17.85 -9.76
N ALA A 282 37.79 18.77 -9.15
CA ALA A 282 36.44 18.45 -8.70
C ALA A 282 35.31 18.70 -9.71
N GLU A 283 35.44 19.58 -10.72
CA GLU A 283 34.28 19.96 -11.57
C GLU A 283 34.41 19.53 -13.02
N CYS A 284 33.52 18.63 -13.46
CA CYS A 284 33.36 18.31 -14.88
C CYS A 284 32.17 19.07 -15.46
N ARG A 285 32.39 19.80 -16.56
CA ARG A 285 31.34 20.56 -17.28
C ARG A 285 31.02 19.85 -18.59
N LEU A 286 29.87 19.19 -18.65
CA LEU A 286 29.40 18.46 -19.83
C LEU A 286 28.44 19.34 -20.63
N ASN A 287 28.69 19.44 -21.94
CA ASN A 287 27.87 20.22 -22.87
C ASN A 287 26.97 19.27 -23.66
N CYS A 288 25.68 19.23 -23.33
CA CYS A 288 24.75 18.21 -23.82
C CYS A 288 23.94 18.61 -25.06
N GLY A 289 24.27 19.74 -25.71
CA GLY A 289 23.51 20.23 -26.86
C GLY A 289 22.17 20.87 -26.48
N SER A 290 21.79 21.92 -27.21
CA SER A 290 20.75 22.90 -26.86
C SER A 290 20.91 23.51 -25.44
N ALA A 291 21.99 24.27 -25.28
CA ALA A 291 22.19 25.28 -24.23
C ALA A 291 22.13 24.84 -22.75
N SER A 292 22.28 23.55 -22.45
CA SER A 292 22.41 23.07 -21.06
C SER A 292 23.82 22.57 -20.78
N ILE A 293 24.48 23.16 -19.78
CA ILE A 293 25.79 22.72 -19.25
C ILE A 293 25.53 22.07 -17.88
N ILE A 294 25.85 20.79 -17.76
CA ILE A 294 25.80 20.09 -16.47
C ILE A 294 27.16 20.22 -15.80
N ILE A 295 27.19 20.84 -14.63
CA ILE A 295 28.38 20.96 -13.78
C ILE A 295 28.26 19.89 -12.70
N ILE A 296 29.18 18.91 -12.72
CA ILE A 296 29.23 17.84 -11.71
C ILE A 296 30.45 18.07 -10.83
N PRO A 297 30.27 18.54 -9.58
CA PRO A 297 31.34 18.56 -8.59
C PRO A 297 31.57 17.16 -7.96
N ASN A 298 32.82 16.81 -7.63
CA ASN A 298 33.24 15.61 -6.90
C ASN A 298 32.87 14.24 -7.53
N VAL A 299 33.18 14.07 -8.82
CA VAL A 299 32.86 12.86 -9.61
C VAL A 299 33.39 11.55 -8.99
N LEU A 300 34.56 11.57 -8.32
CA LEU A 300 35.14 10.37 -7.71
C LEU A 300 34.34 9.83 -6.51
N ALA A 301 33.55 10.66 -5.83
CA ALA A 301 32.70 10.21 -4.71
C ALA A 301 31.48 9.41 -5.19
N PHE A 302 31.02 9.63 -6.44
CA PHE A 302 29.87 8.93 -7.03
C PHE A 302 30.19 7.52 -7.54
N LEU A 303 31.47 7.21 -7.76
CA LEU A 303 31.96 5.87 -8.13
C LEU A 303 31.94 4.88 -6.96
N VAL A 304 31.78 5.36 -5.72
CA VAL A 304 31.69 4.53 -4.51
C VAL A 304 30.23 4.34 -4.09
N MET A 305 29.40 3.77 -4.97
CA MET A 305 28.11 3.20 -4.56
C MET A 305 28.31 1.69 -4.38
N PRO A 306 27.95 1.09 -3.22
CA PRO A 306 28.20 -0.33 -2.99
C PRO A 306 27.40 -1.21 -3.95
N SER A 307 27.99 -2.37 -4.26
CA SER A 307 27.46 -3.48 -5.05
C SER A 307 26.08 -3.97 -4.65
#